data_AF-A0A969KCC6-F1
#
_entry.id   AF-A0A969KCC6-F1
#
_cell.length_a   1.000
_cell.length_b   1.000
_cell.length_c   1.000
_cell.angle_alpha   90.00
_cell.angle_beta   90.00
_cell.angle_gamma   90.00
#
_symmetry.space_group_name_H-M   'P 1'
#
loop_
_entity.id
_entity.type
_entity.pdbx_description
1 polymer ?
#
loop_
_entity_poly.entity_id
_entity_poly.type
_entity_poly.pdbx_seq_one_letter_code
_entity_poly.pdbx_strand_id
1 'polypeptide(L)'
;MLVITEQCTGCGACIPACPYQAITRVPREGRRPRGVVGSLWKAIRSLPLLRDGEEDASRSFANPHLPFTHRADKCDLCSGYEDMACLSACPTDSLRFVPSEEVVPF
;
A
#
# COMPACT_ATOMS: atom_id res chain seq x y z
N MET A 1 -6.86 -14.09 1.73
CA MET A 1 -5.89 -12.96 1.81
C MET A 1 -6.65 -11.65 2.00
N LEU A 2 -6.10 -10.70 2.76
CA LEU A 2 -6.67 -9.35 2.88
C LEU A 2 -6.25 -8.50 1.67
N VAL A 3 -7.22 -7.93 0.96
CA VAL A 3 -7.03 -7.06 -0.19
C VAL A 3 -7.54 -5.66 0.13
N ILE A 4 -6.79 -4.64 -0.32
CA ILE A 4 -7.17 -3.23 -0.18
C ILE A 4 -7.59 -2.72 -1.56
N THR A 5 -8.82 -2.25 -1.67
CA THR A 5 -9.35 -1.73 -2.95
C THR A 5 -8.91 -0.30 -3.23
N GLU A 6 -9.16 0.16 -4.46
CA GLU A 6 -8.89 1.55 -4.87
C GLU A 6 -9.70 2.59 -4.07
N GLN A 7 -10.82 2.19 -3.46
CA GLN A 7 -11.67 3.05 -2.62
C GLN A 7 -11.05 3.39 -1.25
N CYS A 8 -9.91 2.78 -0.91
CA CYS A 8 -9.19 3.13 0.31
C CYS A 8 -8.73 4.59 0.28
N THR A 9 -9.26 5.38 1.22
CA THR A 9 -8.95 6.80 1.38
C THR A 9 -7.70 7.06 2.20
N GLY A 10 -7.16 6.04 2.87
CA GLY A 10 -6.04 6.20 3.78
C GLY A 10 -6.40 6.82 5.14
N CYS A 11 -7.66 6.72 5.57
CA CYS A 11 -8.10 7.24 6.88
C CYS A 11 -7.38 6.60 8.09
N GLY A 12 -6.94 5.34 7.95
CA GLY A 12 -6.16 4.64 8.97
C GLY A 12 -6.94 4.12 10.18
N ALA A 13 -8.27 4.07 10.12
CA ALA A 13 -9.12 3.48 11.16
C ALA A 13 -8.77 2.00 11.46
N CYS A 14 -8.25 1.28 10.47
CA CYS A 14 -7.83 -0.11 10.60
C CYS A 14 -6.53 -0.32 11.40
N ILE A 15 -5.67 0.69 11.57
CA ILE A 15 -4.40 0.56 12.29
C ILE A 15 -4.62 0.22 13.77
N PRO A 16 -5.34 1.05 14.57
CA PRO A 16 -5.57 0.73 15.97
C PRO A 16 -6.55 -0.43 16.17
N ALA A 17 -7.35 -0.76 15.15
CA ALA A 17 -8.31 -1.85 15.24
C ALA A 17 -7.64 -3.24 15.24
N CYS A 18 -6.50 -3.39 14.56
CA CYS A 18 -5.82 -4.69 14.51
C CYS A 18 -5.18 -5.03 15.87
N PRO A 19 -5.62 -6.10 16.57
CA PRO A 19 -5.09 -6.45 17.89
C PRO A 19 -3.62 -6.87 17.85
N TYR A 20 -3.14 -7.33 16.68
CA TYR A 20 -1.74 -7.73 16.46
C TYR A 20 -0.87 -6.60 15.92
N GLN A 21 -1.42 -5.39 15.75
CA GLN A 21 -0.72 -4.23 15.17
C GLN A 21 -0.07 -4.53 13.80
N ALA A 22 -0.67 -5.45 13.03
CA ALA A 22 -0.12 -5.95 11.79
C ALA A 22 -0.28 -4.99 10.59
N ILE A 23 -0.95 -3.85 10.77
CA ILE A 23 -1.33 -2.94 9.68
C ILE A 23 -0.51 -1.66 9.77
N THR A 24 0.22 -1.34 8.71
CA THR A 24 1.03 -0.13 8.61
C THR A 24 0.63 0.74 7.43
N ARG A 25 0.91 2.05 7.50
CA ARG A 25 0.77 2.99 6.38
C ARG A 25 1.87 2.69 5.36
N VAL A 26 1.49 2.31 4.15
CA VAL A 26 2.43 2.22 3.03
C VAL A 26 2.10 3.30 2.00
N PRO A 27 3.11 3.98 1.43
CA PRO A 27 2.91 4.79 0.25
C PRO A 27 2.31 3.93 -0.87
N ARG A 28 1.26 4.42 -1.55
CA ARG A 28 0.86 3.82 -2.82
C ARG A 28 2.00 4.06 -3.81
N GLU A 29 2.60 2.97 -4.32
CA GLU A 29 3.60 3.04 -5.38
C GLU A 29 2.97 3.81 -6.55
N GLY A 30 3.37 5.07 -6.68
CA GLY A 30 2.94 5.94 -7.75
C GLY A 30 3.25 5.24 -9.06
N ARG A 31 2.22 5.07 -9.89
CA ARG A 31 2.28 4.53 -11.25
C ARG A 31 3.59 4.99 -11.92
N ARG A 32 4.60 4.11 -12.04
CA ARG A 32 5.82 4.43 -12.80
C ARG A 32 5.38 5.00 -14.14
N PRO A 33 5.91 6.15 -14.60
CA PRO A 33 5.51 6.72 -15.89
C PRO A 33 5.83 5.68 -16.99
N ARG A 34 4.81 4.96 -17.45
CA ARG A 34 4.94 4.03 -18.59
C ARG A 34 4.87 4.87 -19.86
N GLY A 35 5.84 4.70 -20.74
CA GLY A 35 5.92 5.40 -22.03
C GLY A 35 7.28 6.06 -22.25
N VAL A 36 7.38 6.87 -23.31
CA VAL A 36 8.64 7.50 -23.75
C VAL A 36 9.30 8.35 -22.65
N VAL A 37 8.49 8.91 -21.75
CA VAL A 37 8.92 9.67 -20.57
C VAL A 37 9.73 8.81 -19.60
N GLY A 38 9.37 7.53 -19.40
CA GLY A 38 10.12 6.61 -18.52
C GLY A 38 11.48 6.20 -19.09
N SER A 39 11.60 6.08 -20.42
CA SER A 39 12.86 5.80 -21.11
C SER A 39 13.80 7.00 -21.08
N LEU A 40 13.26 8.20 -21.26
CA LEU A 40 14.02 9.44 -21.13
C LEU A 40 14.52 9.66 -19.70
N TRP A 41 13.67 9.37 -18.70
CA TRP A 41 14.07 9.37 -17.28
C TRP A 41 15.20 8.38 -16.98
N LYS A 42 15.21 7.19 -17.59
CA LYS A 42 16.34 6.24 -17.48
C LYS A 42 17.64 6.81 -18.07
N ALA A 43 17.56 7.48 -19.21
CA ALA A 43 18.73 8.10 -19.83
C ALA A 43 19.27 9.27 -18.98
N ILE A 44 18.38 10.11 -18.45
CA ILE A 44 18.74 11.25 -17.61
C ILE A 44 19.36 10.78 -16.28
N ARG A 45 18.82 9.74 -15.62
CA ARG A 45 19.37 9.20 -14.35
C ARG A 45 20.72 8.49 -14.52
N SER A 46 21.17 8.23 -15.75
CA SER A 46 22.52 7.72 -16.02
C SER A 46 23.59 8.82 -16.05
N LEU A 47 23.19 10.11 -16.05
CA LEU A 47 24.11 11.24 -15.99
C LEU A 47 24.66 11.41 -14.55
N PRO A 48 26.00 11.37 -14.37
CA PRO A 48 26.64 11.49 -13.05
C PRO A 48 26.29 12.77 -12.29
N LEU A 49 25.93 13.85 -13.00
CA LEU A 49 25.57 15.16 -12.43
C LEU A 49 24.20 15.21 -11.75
N LEU A 50 23.35 14.20 -11.98
CA LEU A 50 22.01 14.09 -11.38
C LEU A 50 21.92 12.93 -10.39
N ARG A 51 23.07 12.35 -10.00
CA ARG A 51 23.18 11.16 -9.16
C ARG A 51 23.45 11.51 -7.69
N ASP A 52 22.75 12.51 -7.15
CA ASP A 52 22.76 12.80 -5.72
C ASP A 52 21.35 12.62 -5.17
N GLY A 53 21.11 11.45 -4.54
CA GLY A 53 20.01 11.24 -3.60
C GLY A 53 18.79 10.46 -4.12
N GLU A 54 18.94 9.16 -4.39
CA GLU A 54 17.81 8.22 -4.43
C GLU A 54 18.17 6.96 -3.63
N GLU A 55 18.55 7.18 -2.37
CA GLU A 55 18.47 6.16 -1.32
C GLU A 55 16.97 5.97 -1.04
N ASP A 56 16.42 4.91 -1.62
CA ASP A 56 15.12 4.33 -1.30
C ASP A 56 14.07 5.34 -0.84
N ALA A 57 13.40 5.98 -1.81
CA ALA A 57 12.18 6.77 -1.62
C ALA A 57 10.97 5.97 -1.06
N SER A 58 11.24 4.86 -0.38
CA SER A 58 10.36 4.23 0.59
C SER A 58 10.28 5.02 1.90
N ARG A 59 11.09 6.08 2.11
CA ARG A 59 11.13 6.81 3.39
C ARG A 59 10.96 8.33 3.44
N SER A 60 11.01 9.11 2.36
CA SER A 60 10.95 10.58 2.55
C SER A 60 10.22 11.35 1.45
N PHE A 61 9.38 12.26 1.93
CA PHE A 61 8.49 13.20 1.21
C PHE A 61 7.25 12.58 0.58
N ALA A 62 6.37 12.15 1.49
CA ALA A 62 4.92 12.23 1.33
C ALA A 62 4.51 13.43 0.46
N ASN A 63 4.03 13.16 -0.75
CA ASN A 63 3.17 14.12 -1.42
C ASN A 63 1.85 14.14 -0.61
N PRO A 64 1.43 15.28 -0.04
CA PRO A 64 0.25 15.37 0.82
C PRO A 64 -1.07 15.04 0.11
N HIS A 65 -1.03 14.80 -1.21
CA HIS A 65 -2.19 14.49 -2.05
C HIS A 65 -2.25 13.04 -2.56
N LEU A 66 -1.34 12.14 -2.16
CA LEU A 66 -1.44 10.72 -2.51
C LEU A 66 -2.15 9.93 -1.39
N PRO A 67 -3.17 9.10 -1.71
CA PRO A 67 -3.83 8.29 -0.70
C PRO A 67 -2.85 7.23 -0.18
N PHE A 68 -2.42 7.37 1.07
CA PHE A 68 -1.67 6.34 1.79
C PHE A 68 -2.58 5.12 1.96
N THR A 69 -2.19 3.96 1.47
CA THR A 69 -2.94 2.73 1.79
C THR A 69 -2.31 2.02 2.95
N HIS A 70 -3.13 1.44 3.80
CA HIS A 70 -2.67 0.63 4.91
C HIS A 70 -2.50 -0.81 4.46
N ARG A 71 -1.29 -1.38 4.52
CA ARG A 71 -1.03 -2.77 4.18
C ARG A 71 -0.71 -3.56 5.45
N ALA A 72 -1.28 -4.74 5.56
CA ALA A 72 -0.85 -5.68 6.57
C ALA A 72 0.47 -6.32 6.15
N ASP A 73 1.52 -6.20 6.97
CA ASP A 73 2.81 -6.85 6.75
C ASP A 73 2.85 -8.29 7.30
N LYS A 74 1.96 -8.60 8.24
CA LYS A 74 1.72 -9.94 8.80
C LYS A 74 0.25 -10.14 9.17
N CYS A 75 -0.59 -10.54 8.21
CA CYS A 75 -2.01 -10.84 8.47
C CYS A 75 -2.22 -12.33 8.78
N ASP A 76 -2.70 -12.65 9.98
CA ASP A 76 -3.05 -14.00 10.43
C ASP A 76 -4.56 -14.27 10.42
N LEU A 77 -5.33 -13.42 9.74
CA LEU A 77 -6.80 -13.48 9.67
C LEU A 77 -7.50 -13.45 11.03
N CYS A 78 -6.94 -12.72 12.00
CA CYS A 78 -7.51 -12.56 13.34
C CYS A 78 -7.63 -13.90 14.10
N SER A 79 -6.63 -14.77 13.98
CA SER A 79 -6.61 -16.11 14.59
C SER A 79 -6.79 -16.06 16.12
N GLY A 80 -7.98 -16.45 16.61
CA GLY A 80 -8.33 -16.38 18.04
C GLY A 80 -9.21 -15.19 18.44
N TYR A 81 -9.67 -14.40 17.47
CA TYR A 81 -10.71 -13.38 17.63
C TYR A 81 -11.94 -13.74 16.78
N GLU A 82 -13.11 -13.29 17.19
CA GLU A 82 -14.38 -13.61 16.51
C GLU A 82 -14.63 -12.75 15.26
N ASP A 83 -14.09 -11.52 15.23
CA ASP A 83 -14.29 -10.58 14.14
C ASP A 83 -12.98 -10.12 13.49
N MET A 84 -13.05 -9.84 12.19
CA MET A 84 -11.93 -9.21 11.50
C MET A 84 -11.97 -7.71 11.78
N ALA A 85 -11.29 -7.30 12.84
CA ALA A 85 -11.31 -5.94 13.37
C ALA A 85 -10.99 -4.86 12.31
N CYS A 86 -10.14 -5.16 11.34
CA CYS A 86 -9.82 -4.25 10.25
C CYS A 86 -10.91 -4.15 9.18
N LEU A 87 -11.72 -5.19 8.97
CA LEU A 87 -12.91 -5.12 8.11
C LEU A 87 -14.01 -4.28 8.79
N SER A 88 -14.30 -4.57 10.06
CA SER A 88 -15.34 -3.86 10.83
C SER A 88 -15.00 -2.38 11.05
N ALA A 89 -13.72 -2.05 11.21
CA ALA A 89 -13.28 -0.66 11.37
C ALA A 89 -13.22 0.14 10.07
N CYS A 90 -13.35 -0.47 8.88
CA CYS A 90 -13.19 0.25 7.61
C CYS A 90 -14.47 1.02 7.24
N PRO A 91 -14.48 2.37 7.30
CA PRO A 91 -15.70 3.15 7.03
C PRO A 91 -16.13 3.12 5.56
N THR A 92 -15.22 2.73 4.66
CA THR A 92 -15.44 2.71 3.20
C THR A 92 -15.52 1.30 2.63
N ASP A 93 -15.61 0.27 3.48
CA ASP A 93 -15.63 -1.15 3.07
C ASP A 93 -14.50 -1.52 2.07
N SER A 94 -13.36 -0.85 2.19
CA SER A 94 -12.27 -0.95 1.22
C SER A 94 -11.29 -2.07 1.54
N LEU A 95 -11.34 -2.62 2.75
CA LEU A 95 -10.61 -3.81 3.16
C LEU A 95 -11.54 -5.00 2.94
N ARG A 96 -11.06 -6.03 2.24
CA ARG A 96 -11.87 -7.22 1.92
C ARG A 96 -11.05 -8.49 2.09
N PHE A 97 -11.71 -9.54 2.58
CA PHE A 97 -11.14 -10.88 2.52
C PHE A 97 -11.49 -11.51 1.18
N VAL A 98 -10.45 -11.84 0.42
CA VAL A 98 -10.57 -12.54 -0.85
C VAL A 98 -9.87 -13.89 -0.69
N PRO A 99 -10.55 -15.02 -0.94
CA PRO A 99 -9.93 -16.33 -0.88
C PRO A 99 -8.83 -16.43 -1.96
N SER A 100 -7.82 -17.28 -1.74
CA SER A 100 -6.63 -17.34 -2.59
C SER A 100 -6.96 -17.60 -4.06
N GLU A 101 -7.98 -18.41 -4.30
CA GLU A 101 -8.40 -18.89 -5.61
C GLU A 101 -8.95 -17.77 -6.50
N GLU A 102 -9.44 -16.68 -5.91
CA GLU A 102 -9.96 -15.52 -6.64
C GLU A 102 -8.86 -14.48 -6.94
N VAL A 103 -7.80 -14.45 -6.13
CA VAL A 103 -6.68 -13.50 -6.32
C VAL A 103 -5.72 -13.97 -7.41
N VAL A 104 -5.50 -15.29 -7.52
CA VAL A 104 -4.69 -15.91 -8.57
C VAL A 104 -5.61 -16.71 -9.51
N PRO A 105 -6.14 -16.09 -10.58
CA PRO A 105 -6.83 -16.85 -11.61
C PRO A 105 -5.83 -17.80 -12.29
N PHE A 106 -6.12 -19.10 -12.26
CA PHE A 106 -5.38 -20.12 -13.02
C PHE A 106 -5.72 -20.08 -14.50
#